data_AF-A0A285RI55-F1
#
_entry.id   AF-A0A285RI55-F1
#
_cell.length_a   1.000
_cell.length_b   1.000
_cell.length_c   1.000
_cell.angle_alpha   90.00
_cell.angle_beta   90.00
_cell.angle_gamma   90.00
#
_symmetry.space_group_name_H-M   'P 1'
#
loop_
_entity.id
_entity.type
_entity.pdbx_description
1 polymer ?
#
loop_
_entity_poly.entity_id
_entity_poly.type
_entity_poly.pdbx_seq_one_letter_code
_entity_poly.pdbx_strand_id
1 'polypeptide(L)'
;MLSGPRRDSRRFAGPLRCRYRDFLYTPRHAELLHLRRKESVQLTARFAAFFTLVLLALVPVWDGAFGNGFWQSQTVIMRFLVMGIAIAVLINRAVSSRWRRRAPYLPMLFLVIAATLLCGFSGLDPDASPKMLTAHSFLLLGIVVLVAIMPLTLVEAGIMVSPILVLLVFGAQGPVASGYVPVEMILSVLLPLAVMAASVQLYRTIVAAQEIAIDPLTGVYTRAFGMEMLRLNFETAYRKRSPLTVAFVDLDDFKKINDQFGHDYGDRILEEAGRNLAQRFRRADLVIRWGGEEFLVILPDLTLDRANDVMHRVMSPGLAALANGMTQQASYGLAERIEDAISQPHNLIDLADQRMYDAKKRHDREQIVADGLSGRKVAKPVSVKSSVRADGKIVNQTLN
;
A
#
# COMPACT_ATOMS: atom_id res chain seq x y z
N MET A 1 1.49 40.72 2.77
CA MET A 1 0.85 39.67 3.58
C MET A 1 0.59 38.46 2.69
N LEU A 2 1.26 37.34 3.01
CA LEU A 2 0.99 35.95 2.62
C LEU A 2 0.92 35.59 1.12
N SER A 3 2.07 35.62 0.44
CA SER A 3 2.33 34.81 -0.76
C SER A 3 3.68 34.06 -0.61
N GLY A 4 3.74 33.12 0.33
CA GLY A 4 4.87 32.19 0.49
C GLY A 4 4.80 31.01 -0.49
N PRO A 5 5.94 30.33 -0.77
CA PRO A 5 6.11 29.44 -1.92
C PRO A 5 5.47 28.06 -1.71
N ARG A 6 4.14 27.95 -1.77
CA ARG A 6 3.40 26.66 -1.82
C ARG A 6 3.53 25.90 -3.16
N ARG A 7 4.55 26.18 -3.98
CA ARG A 7 4.71 25.56 -5.31
C ARG A 7 5.57 24.30 -5.31
N ASP A 8 6.43 24.08 -4.30
CA ASP A 8 7.42 22.97 -4.35
C ASP A 8 7.05 21.70 -3.58
N SER A 9 6.16 21.74 -2.58
CA SER A 9 5.61 20.52 -1.96
C SER A 9 4.90 19.60 -2.96
N ARG A 10 4.53 20.15 -4.13
CA ARG A 10 3.94 19.41 -5.24
C ARG A 10 4.91 18.39 -5.84
N ARG A 11 6.24 18.61 -5.84
CA ARG A 11 7.21 17.69 -6.48
C ARG A 11 7.48 16.41 -5.69
N PHE A 12 7.35 16.47 -4.36
CA PHE A 12 7.75 15.39 -3.45
C PHE A 12 6.73 14.24 -3.34
N ALA A 13 5.44 14.50 -3.60
CA ALA A 13 4.39 13.48 -3.62
C ALA A 13 4.33 12.64 -4.91
N GLY A 14 5.44 12.48 -5.64
CA GLY A 14 5.49 11.86 -6.97
C GLY A 14 4.76 10.51 -7.12
N PRO A 15 4.84 9.58 -6.15
CA PRO A 15 4.11 8.30 -6.16
C PRO A 15 2.67 8.36 -5.63
N LEU A 16 2.33 9.42 -4.89
CA LEU A 16 1.05 9.57 -4.22
C LEU A 16 0.08 10.49 -4.96
N ARG A 17 0.53 11.23 -5.98
CA ARG A 17 -0.37 12.08 -6.79
C ARG A 17 -1.49 11.28 -7.45
N CYS A 18 -2.72 11.53 -7.03
CA CYS A 18 -3.92 11.05 -7.72
C CYS A 18 -4.07 11.80 -9.04
N ARG A 19 -3.87 11.12 -10.16
CA ARG A 19 -4.14 11.63 -11.51
C ARG A 19 -5.53 11.20 -11.93
N TYR A 20 -6.16 11.94 -12.84
CA TYR A 20 -7.45 11.56 -13.43
C TYR A 20 -7.44 10.11 -14.00
N ARG A 21 -6.30 9.65 -14.50
CA ARG A 21 -6.11 8.28 -15.02
C ARG A 21 -6.15 7.20 -13.92
N ASP A 22 -5.91 7.54 -12.67
CA ASP A 22 -5.93 6.61 -11.54
C ASP A 22 -7.39 6.23 -11.19
N PHE A 23 -8.36 7.10 -11.49
CA PHE A 23 -9.79 6.77 -11.40
C PHE A 23 -10.26 5.80 -12.49
N LEU A 24 -9.55 5.76 -13.62
CA LEU A 24 -9.89 4.91 -14.76
C LEU A 24 -9.24 3.53 -14.67
N TYR A 25 -8.00 3.42 -14.18
CA TYR A 25 -7.27 2.16 -14.24
C TYR A 25 -6.27 1.93 -13.09
N THR A 26 -6.24 0.70 -12.60
CA THR A 26 -5.56 0.25 -11.37
C THR A 26 -4.02 0.29 -11.35
N PRO A 27 -3.25 -0.11 -12.37
CA PRO A 27 -1.84 -0.51 -12.22
C PRO A 27 -0.79 0.60 -11.98
N ARG A 28 -1.21 1.82 -11.59
CA ARG A 28 -0.28 2.92 -11.25
C ARG A 28 -0.44 3.50 -9.84
N HIS A 29 -1.40 3.03 -9.04
CA HIS A 29 -1.49 3.49 -7.65
C HIS A 29 -0.29 3.03 -6.83
N ALA A 30 0.06 3.82 -5.81
CA ALA A 30 1.03 3.42 -4.79
C ALA A 30 0.66 2.03 -4.21
N GLU A 31 1.66 1.17 -4.00
CA GLU A 31 1.48 -0.22 -3.58
C GLU A 31 0.63 -0.37 -2.30
N LEU A 32 0.79 0.58 -1.39
CA LEU A 32 0.03 0.75 -0.16
C LEU A 32 -1.48 0.95 -0.37
N LEU A 33 -1.84 1.73 -1.40
CA LEU A 33 -3.22 2.01 -1.75
C LEU A 33 -3.89 0.76 -2.31
N HIS A 34 -3.15 -0.04 -3.09
CA HIS A 34 -3.62 -1.34 -3.57
C HIS A 34 -3.93 -2.30 -2.42
N LEU A 35 -3.14 -2.31 -1.35
CA LEU A 35 -3.33 -3.21 -0.22
C LEU A 35 -4.59 -2.86 0.57
N ARG A 36 -4.74 -1.60 1.01
CA ARG A 36 -5.93 -1.16 1.75
C ARG A 36 -7.21 -1.33 0.92
N ARG A 37 -7.14 -0.95 -0.36
CA ARG A 37 -8.23 -1.14 -1.31
C ARG A 37 -8.62 -2.60 -1.44
N LYS A 38 -7.64 -3.49 -1.57
CA LYS A 38 -7.85 -4.94 -1.69
C LYS A 38 -8.51 -5.52 -0.45
N GLU A 39 -8.07 -5.13 0.74
CA GLU A 39 -8.68 -5.58 2.00
C GLU A 39 -10.14 -5.15 2.10
N SER A 40 -10.42 -3.87 1.81
CA SER A 40 -11.79 -3.35 1.76
C SER A 40 -12.66 -4.12 0.76
N VAL A 41 -12.18 -4.33 -0.47
CA VAL A 41 -12.87 -5.10 -1.51
C VAL A 41 -13.16 -6.54 -1.08
N GLN A 42 -12.19 -7.22 -0.46
CA GLN A 42 -12.38 -8.60 0.01
C GLN A 42 -13.33 -8.70 1.19
N LEU A 43 -13.28 -7.74 2.11
CA LEU A 43 -14.19 -7.68 3.24
C LEU A 43 -15.63 -7.47 2.76
N THR A 44 -15.88 -6.50 1.87
CA THR A 44 -17.21 -6.26 1.31
C THR A 44 -17.72 -7.47 0.52
N ALA A 45 -16.86 -8.17 -0.24
CA ALA A 45 -17.25 -9.39 -0.93
C ALA A 45 -17.69 -10.51 0.03
N ARG A 46 -17.03 -10.65 1.20
CA ARG A 46 -17.45 -11.60 2.24
C ARG A 46 -18.76 -11.20 2.90
N PHE A 47 -18.96 -9.91 3.17
CA PHE A 47 -20.26 -9.40 3.64
C PHE A 47 -21.36 -9.66 2.62
N ALA A 48 -21.09 -9.47 1.33
CA ALA A 48 -22.03 -9.77 0.26
C ALA A 48 -22.39 -11.25 0.19
N ALA A 49 -21.39 -12.13 0.34
CA ALA A 49 -21.62 -13.56 0.42
C ALA A 49 -22.47 -13.94 1.64
N PHE A 50 -22.16 -13.39 2.82
CA PHE A 50 -22.96 -13.61 4.03
C PHE A 50 -24.40 -13.11 3.87
N PHE A 51 -24.58 -11.88 3.35
CA PHE A 51 -25.88 -11.32 3.03
C PHE A 51 -26.66 -12.22 2.06
N THR A 52 -26.00 -12.74 1.03
CA THR A 52 -26.60 -13.66 0.06
C THR A 52 -27.11 -14.94 0.73
N LEU A 53 -26.34 -15.53 1.65
CA LEU A 53 -26.75 -16.73 2.38
C LEU A 53 -27.94 -16.48 3.28
N VAL A 54 -27.92 -15.39 4.05
CA VAL A 54 -29.03 -14.99 4.92
C VAL A 54 -30.29 -14.76 4.10
N LEU A 55 -30.18 -14.01 2.99
CA LEU A 55 -31.33 -13.70 2.16
C LEU A 55 -31.88 -14.96 1.49
N LEU A 56 -31.04 -15.83 0.92
CA LEU A 56 -31.49 -17.08 0.30
C LEU A 56 -32.12 -18.06 1.29
N ALA A 57 -31.76 -18.00 2.58
CA ALA A 57 -32.45 -18.76 3.62
C ALA A 57 -33.85 -18.21 3.93
N LEU A 58 -34.06 -16.89 3.79
CA LEU A 58 -35.35 -16.22 4.02
C LEU A 58 -36.29 -16.27 2.82
N VAL A 59 -35.76 -16.24 1.60
CA VAL A 59 -36.54 -16.22 0.34
C VAL A 59 -37.61 -17.32 0.27
N PRO A 60 -37.34 -18.59 0.62
CA PRO A 60 -38.36 -19.67 0.66
C PRO A 60 -39.57 -19.39 1.56
N VAL A 61 -39.41 -18.53 2.58
CA VAL A 61 -40.49 -18.13 3.48
C VAL A 61 -41.39 -17.10 2.79
N TRP A 62 -40.80 -16.18 2.01
CA TRP A 62 -41.52 -15.10 1.34
C TRP A 62 -42.25 -15.53 0.07
N ASP A 63 -41.63 -16.42 -0.70
CA ASP A 63 -42.21 -16.95 -1.93
C ASP A 63 -43.23 -18.08 -1.69
N GLY A 64 -43.29 -18.60 -0.45
CA GLY A 64 -44.17 -19.70 -0.06
C GLY A 64 -43.71 -21.05 -0.63
N ALA A 65 -42.45 -21.17 -1.05
CA ALA A 65 -41.96 -22.32 -1.79
C ALA A 65 -41.89 -23.60 -0.95
N PHE A 66 -42.06 -23.57 0.38
CA PHE A 66 -42.14 -24.77 1.24
C PHE A 66 -43.32 -25.72 0.93
N GLY A 67 -44.17 -25.42 -0.05
CA GLY A 67 -45.21 -26.33 -0.55
C GLY A 67 -44.68 -27.50 -1.40
N ASN A 68 -45.59 -28.39 -1.83
CA ASN A 68 -45.27 -29.65 -2.52
C ASN A 68 -44.54 -29.52 -3.88
N GLY A 69 -44.40 -28.31 -4.42
CA GLY A 69 -43.70 -28.03 -5.69
C GLY A 69 -42.26 -27.53 -5.54
N PHE A 70 -41.74 -27.37 -4.31
CA PHE A 70 -40.40 -26.80 -4.05
C PHE A 70 -39.31 -27.39 -4.96
N TRP A 71 -39.26 -28.72 -5.02
CA TRP A 71 -38.16 -29.45 -5.67
C TRP A 71 -38.27 -29.50 -7.21
N GLN A 72 -39.38 -29.06 -7.80
CA GLN A 72 -39.64 -29.16 -9.24
C GLN A 72 -39.19 -27.92 -10.02
N SER A 73 -39.09 -26.76 -9.36
CA SER A 73 -38.64 -25.51 -10.00
C SER A 73 -37.14 -25.53 -10.28
N GLN A 74 -36.76 -25.15 -11.51
CA GLN A 74 -35.37 -24.97 -11.91
C GLN A 74 -34.64 -23.91 -11.07
N THR A 75 -35.38 -23.01 -10.40
CA THR A 75 -34.80 -21.99 -9.51
C THR A 75 -34.15 -22.56 -8.27
N VAL A 76 -34.54 -23.75 -7.79
CA VAL A 76 -33.90 -24.38 -6.62
C VAL A 76 -32.44 -24.75 -6.92
N ILE A 77 -32.16 -25.25 -8.12
CA ILE A 77 -30.80 -25.55 -8.56
C ILE A 77 -29.96 -24.27 -8.58
N MET A 78 -30.53 -23.16 -9.07
CA MET A 78 -29.86 -21.86 -9.08
C MET A 78 -29.62 -21.32 -7.66
N ARG A 79 -30.56 -21.50 -6.73
CA ARG A 79 -30.36 -21.12 -5.30
C ARG A 79 -29.18 -21.87 -4.69
N PHE A 80 -29.10 -23.18 -4.90
CA PHE A 80 -27.96 -23.99 -4.41
C PHE A 80 -26.65 -23.58 -5.07
N LEU A 81 -26.65 -23.25 -6.36
CA LEU A 81 -25.47 -22.75 -7.07
C LEU A 81 -24.99 -21.42 -6.48
N VAL A 82 -25.88 -20.45 -6.31
CA VAL A 82 -25.55 -19.15 -5.71
C VAL A 82 -25.07 -19.31 -4.28
N MET A 83 -25.71 -20.19 -3.50
CA MET A 83 -25.28 -20.53 -2.13
C MET A 83 -23.88 -21.15 -2.11
N GLY A 84 -23.59 -22.08 -3.01
CA GLY A 84 -22.26 -22.68 -3.15
C GLY A 84 -21.18 -21.65 -3.48
N ILE A 85 -21.47 -20.72 -4.39
CA ILE A 85 -20.57 -19.61 -4.73
C ILE A 85 -20.38 -18.69 -3.51
N ALA A 86 -21.45 -18.30 -2.82
CA ALA A 86 -21.36 -17.47 -1.61
C ALA A 86 -20.51 -18.14 -0.52
N ILE A 87 -20.70 -19.44 -0.26
CA ILE A 87 -19.87 -20.22 0.67
C ILE A 87 -18.39 -20.21 0.22
N ALA A 88 -18.12 -20.40 -1.08
CA ALA A 88 -16.75 -20.36 -1.60
C ALA A 88 -16.08 -18.99 -1.42
N VAL A 89 -16.82 -17.90 -1.61
CA VAL A 89 -16.36 -16.53 -1.36
C VAL A 89 -16.10 -16.30 0.13
N LEU A 90 -16.97 -16.79 1.02
CA LEU A 90 -16.86 -16.63 2.46
C LEU A 90 -15.66 -17.39 3.04
N ILE A 91 -15.53 -18.67 2.69
CA ILE A 91 -14.41 -19.53 3.13
C ILE A 91 -13.11 -19.00 2.55
N ASN A 92 -13.15 -18.34 1.38
CA ASN A 92 -12.02 -17.67 0.78
C ASN A 92 -10.80 -18.61 0.61
N ARG A 93 -11.00 -19.94 0.52
CA ARG A 93 -9.96 -20.95 0.25
C ARG A 93 -9.94 -21.42 -1.20
N ALA A 94 -11.06 -21.29 -1.92
CA ALA A 94 -11.21 -21.80 -3.29
C ALA A 94 -10.33 -21.07 -4.34
N VAL A 95 -9.99 -19.79 -4.10
CA VAL A 95 -9.14 -19.01 -5.01
C VAL A 95 -7.69 -19.07 -4.53
N SER A 96 -6.76 -19.47 -5.39
CA SER A 96 -5.33 -19.48 -5.05
C SER A 96 -4.85 -18.09 -4.57
N SER A 97 -3.86 -18.08 -3.67
CA SER A 97 -3.26 -16.83 -3.14
C SER A 97 -2.67 -15.92 -4.21
N ARG A 98 -2.32 -16.47 -5.39
CA ARG A 98 -1.83 -15.71 -6.56
C ARG A 98 -2.96 -14.91 -7.21
N TRP A 99 -4.07 -15.57 -7.55
CA TRP A 99 -5.23 -14.93 -8.17
C TRP A 99 -5.88 -13.90 -7.25
N ARG A 100 -5.94 -14.19 -5.95
CA ARG A 100 -6.45 -13.24 -4.94
C ARG A 100 -5.63 -11.96 -4.84
N ARG A 101 -4.34 -12.01 -5.17
CA ARG A 101 -3.45 -10.83 -5.24
C ARG A 101 -3.63 -10.05 -6.53
N ARG A 102 -3.82 -10.73 -7.67
CA ARG A 102 -3.88 -10.10 -8.99
C ARG A 102 -5.24 -9.47 -9.31
N ALA A 103 -6.32 -10.08 -8.86
CA ALA A 103 -7.69 -9.63 -9.13
C ALA A 103 -8.58 -9.83 -7.88
N PRO A 104 -8.49 -8.92 -6.89
CA PRO A 104 -9.17 -9.07 -5.60
C PRO A 104 -10.71 -8.95 -5.70
N TYR A 105 -11.21 -8.41 -6.81
CA TYR A 105 -12.63 -8.20 -7.07
C TYR A 105 -13.35 -9.43 -7.65
N LEU A 106 -12.62 -10.46 -8.14
CA LEU A 106 -13.21 -11.66 -8.74
C LEU A 106 -14.27 -12.37 -7.88
N PRO A 107 -14.08 -12.57 -6.56
CA PRO A 107 -15.10 -13.22 -5.73
C PRO A 107 -16.44 -12.48 -5.75
N MET A 108 -16.40 -11.14 -5.71
CA MET A 108 -17.60 -10.30 -5.83
C MET A 108 -18.21 -10.43 -7.22
N LEU A 109 -17.39 -10.42 -8.29
CA LEU A 109 -17.88 -10.55 -9.66
C LEU A 109 -18.64 -11.86 -9.87
N PHE A 110 -18.09 -12.99 -9.40
CA PHE A 110 -18.78 -14.29 -9.47
C PHE A 110 -20.12 -14.27 -8.73
N LEU A 111 -20.16 -13.63 -7.55
CA LEU A 111 -21.39 -13.50 -6.79
C LEU A 111 -22.43 -12.65 -7.51
N VAL A 112 -22.03 -11.52 -8.12
CA VAL A 112 -22.91 -10.66 -8.92
C VAL A 112 -23.47 -11.41 -10.11
N ILE A 113 -22.62 -12.13 -10.87
CA ILE A 113 -23.04 -12.95 -12.00
C ILE A 113 -24.04 -14.01 -11.54
N ALA A 114 -23.73 -14.74 -10.47
CA ALA A 114 -24.60 -15.79 -9.96
C ALA A 114 -25.98 -15.26 -9.52
N ALA A 115 -26.01 -14.14 -8.80
CA ALA A 115 -27.26 -13.51 -8.37
C ALA A 115 -28.08 -12.95 -9.55
N THR A 116 -27.40 -12.39 -10.55
CA THR A 116 -28.03 -11.91 -11.79
C THR A 116 -28.67 -13.07 -12.56
N LEU A 117 -27.94 -14.18 -12.71
CA LEU A 117 -28.47 -15.38 -13.35
C LEU A 117 -29.67 -15.93 -12.58
N LEU A 118 -29.60 -16.02 -11.25
CA LEU A 118 -30.75 -16.45 -10.44
C LEU A 118 -31.98 -15.58 -10.71
N CYS A 119 -31.84 -14.25 -10.73
CA CYS A 119 -32.94 -13.34 -11.04
C CYS A 119 -33.48 -13.55 -12.47
N GLY A 120 -32.61 -13.67 -13.46
CA GLY A 120 -32.99 -13.92 -14.85
C GLY A 120 -33.71 -15.27 -15.05
N PHE A 121 -33.20 -16.35 -14.46
CA PHE A 121 -33.84 -17.67 -14.52
C PHE A 121 -35.17 -17.69 -13.76
N SER A 122 -35.29 -16.99 -12.63
CA SER A 122 -36.57 -16.84 -11.93
C SER A 122 -37.62 -16.11 -12.75
N GLY A 123 -37.23 -15.20 -13.65
CA GLY A 123 -38.16 -14.53 -14.57
C GLY A 123 -38.57 -15.37 -15.79
N LEU A 124 -37.80 -16.42 -16.11
CA LEU A 124 -38.07 -17.34 -17.22
C LEU A 124 -38.80 -18.62 -16.78
N ASP A 125 -38.87 -18.89 -15.48
CA ASP A 125 -39.53 -20.08 -14.94
C ASP A 125 -41.06 -19.98 -15.17
N PRO A 126 -41.68 -20.92 -15.90
CA PRO A 126 -43.13 -20.95 -16.12
C PRO A 126 -43.95 -21.00 -14.84
N ASP A 127 -43.38 -21.54 -13.76
CA ASP A 127 -44.03 -21.65 -12.44
C ASP A 127 -43.72 -20.45 -11.53
N ALA A 128 -43.13 -19.37 -12.06
CA ALA A 128 -42.71 -18.24 -11.27
C ALA A 128 -43.89 -17.44 -10.67
N SER A 129 -44.00 -17.48 -9.35
CA SER A 129 -44.86 -16.55 -8.61
C SER A 129 -44.26 -15.13 -8.61
N PRO A 130 -45.07 -14.06 -8.71
CA PRO A 130 -44.59 -12.67 -8.55
C PRO A 130 -43.84 -12.43 -7.24
N LYS A 131 -44.21 -13.16 -6.17
CA LYS A 131 -43.49 -13.11 -4.88
C LYS A 131 -42.07 -13.66 -5.00
N MET A 132 -41.86 -14.71 -5.79
CA MET A 132 -40.55 -15.31 -6.02
C MET A 132 -39.63 -14.34 -6.75
N LEU A 133 -40.10 -13.77 -7.87
CA LEU A 133 -39.35 -12.79 -8.65
C LEU A 133 -38.96 -11.56 -7.80
N THR A 134 -39.90 -11.08 -6.98
CA THR A 134 -39.66 -9.96 -6.05
C THR A 134 -38.63 -10.33 -4.98
N ALA A 135 -38.71 -11.53 -4.41
CA ALA A 135 -37.78 -12.01 -3.40
C ALA A 135 -36.33 -12.13 -3.93
N HIS A 136 -36.13 -12.65 -5.15
CA HIS A 136 -34.81 -12.69 -5.79
C HIS A 136 -34.31 -11.31 -6.20
N SER A 137 -35.20 -10.39 -6.54
CA SER A 137 -34.84 -9.01 -6.88
C SER A 137 -34.23 -8.25 -5.69
N PHE A 138 -34.63 -8.54 -4.45
CA PHE A 138 -33.98 -7.98 -3.26
C PHE A 138 -32.52 -8.40 -3.11
N LEU A 139 -32.15 -9.58 -3.61
CA LEU A 139 -30.75 -10.02 -3.63
C LEU A 139 -29.91 -9.10 -4.52
N LEU A 140 -30.42 -8.85 -5.72
CA LEU A 140 -29.77 -8.00 -6.72
C LEU A 140 -29.65 -6.56 -6.21
N LEU A 141 -30.72 -6.04 -5.58
CA LEU A 141 -30.72 -4.73 -4.94
C LEU A 141 -29.65 -4.62 -3.84
N GLY A 142 -29.59 -5.61 -2.95
CA GLY A 142 -28.58 -5.64 -1.89
C GLY A 142 -27.15 -5.71 -2.44
N ILE A 143 -26.93 -6.48 -3.50
CA ILE A 143 -25.63 -6.55 -4.18
C ILE A 143 -25.24 -5.20 -4.80
N VAL A 144 -26.17 -4.47 -5.42
CA VAL A 144 -25.89 -3.13 -5.98
C VAL A 144 -25.46 -2.16 -4.88
N VAL A 145 -26.13 -2.17 -3.72
CA VAL A 145 -25.73 -1.38 -2.55
C VAL A 145 -24.34 -1.75 -2.06
N LEU A 146 -24.03 -3.05 -2.03
CA LEU A 146 -22.71 -3.52 -1.60
C LEU A 146 -21.61 -3.14 -2.59
N VAL A 147 -21.88 -3.14 -3.89
CA VAL A 147 -20.96 -2.61 -4.92
C VAL A 147 -20.69 -1.12 -4.70
N ALA A 148 -21.71 -0.34 -4.33
CA ALA A 148 -21.58 1.10 -4.07
C ALA A 148 -20.62 1.44 -2.91
N ILE A 149 -20.44 0.52 -1.96
CA ILE A 149 -19.54 0.67 -0.80
C ILE A 149 -18.09 0.31 -1.15
N MET A 150 -17.84 -0.33 -2.30
CA MET A 150 -16.50 -0.76 -2.69
C MET A 150 -15.70 0.38 -3.32
N PRO A 151 -14.42 0.58 -2.96
CA PRO A 151 -13.54 1.52 -3.63
C PRO A 151 -13.10 0.96 -5.00
N LEU A 152 -13.95 1.08 -6.02
CA LEU A 152 -13.72 0.57 -7.37
C LEU A 152 -13.31 1.70 -8.33
N THR A 153 -12.42 1.39 -9.28
CA THR A 153 -12.21 2.27 -10.44
C THR A 153 -13.44 2.23 -11.34
N LEU A 154 -13.56 3.21 -12.25
CA LEU A 154 -14.69 3.28 -13.18
C LEU A 154 -14.81 2.00 -14.04
N VAL A 155 -13.67 1.44 -14.48
CA VAL A 155 -13.64 0.20 -15.28
C VAL A 155 -14.07 -1.00 -14.44
N GLU A 156 -13.56 -1.14 -13.22
CA GLU A 156 -13.94 -2.26 -12.35
C GLU A 156 -15.41 -2.18 -11.93
N ALA A 157 -15.92 -0.98 -11.64
CA ALA A 157 -17.33 -0.75 -11.36
C ALA A 157 -18.21 -1.08 -12.58
N GLY A 158 -17.79 -0.68 -13.78
CA GLY A 158 -18.46 -1.05 -15.03
C GLY A 158 -18.50 -2.57 -15.25
N ILE A 159 -17.40 -3.27 -15.01
CA ILE A 159 -17.35 -4.74 -15.07
C ILE A 159 -18.32 -5.36 -14.05
N MET A 160 -18.36 -4.85 -12.81
CA MET A 160 -19.27 -5.35 -11.77
C MET A 160 -20.73 -5.17 -12.14
N VAL A 161 -21.10 -4.04 -12.71
CA VAL A 161 -22.49 -3.72 -13.06
C VAL A 161 -22.91 -4.39 -14.38
N SER A 162 -21.98 -4.75 -15.25
CA SER A 162 -22.27 -5.28 -16.59
C SER A 162 -23.26 -6.48 -16.62
N PRO A 163 -23.22 -7.48 -15.71
CA PRO A 163 -24.21 -8.56 -15.73
C PRO A 163 -25.63 -8.04 -15.46
N ILE A 164 -25.76 -7.12 -14.50
CA ILE A 164 -27.03 -6.51 -14.11
C ILE A 164 -27.58 -5.66 -15.26
N LEU A 165 -26.69 -4.94 -15.96
CA LEU A 165 -27.06 -4.15 -17.14
C LEU A 165 -27.56 -5.04 -18.29
N VAL A 166 -26.91 -6.18 -18.53
CA VAL A 166 -27.38 -7.17 -19.52
C VAL A 166 -28.77 -7.69 -19.16
N LEU A 167 -29.00 -8.03 -17.89
CA LEU A 167 -30.33 -8.44 -17.42
C LEU A 167 -31.37 -7.32 -17.61
N LEU A 168 -30.99 -6.06 -17.39
CA LEU A 168 -31.90 -4.92 -17.57
C LEU A 168 -32.26 -4.67 -19.04
N VAL A 169 -31.34 -4.91 -19.97
CA VAL A 169 -31.57 -4.69 -21.41
C VAL A 169 -32.29 -5.87 -22.07
N PHE A 170 -31.92 -7.10 -21.70
CA PHE A 170 -32.40 -8.33 -22.36
C PHE A 170 -33.35 -9.17 -21.52
N GLY A 171 -33.54 -8.83 -20.25
CA GLY A 171 -34.47 -9.52 -19.36
C GLY A 171 -35.92 -9.30 -19.77
N ALA A 172 -36.78 -10.24 -19.36
CA ALA A 172 -38.22 -10.17 -19.63
C ALA A 172 -38.83 -8.95 -18.93
N GLN A 173 -39.15 -7.91 -19.70
CA GLN A 173 -39.79 -6.69 -19.19
C GLN A 173 -41.28 -6.95 -18.96
N GLY A 174 -41.74 -6.81 -17.71
CA GLY A 174 -43.15 -6.90 -17.37
C GLY A 174 -43.96 -5.67 -17.82
N PRO A 175 -45.29 -5.77 -17.99
CA PRO A 175 -46.13 -4.63 -18.32
C PRO A 175 -46.15 -3.58 -17.19
N VAL A 176 -45.72 -2.35 -17.50
CA VAL A 176 -45.70 -1.19 -16.57
C VAL A 176 -47.11 -0.79 -16.10
N ALA A 177 -48.15 -1.17 -16.84
CA ALA A 177 -49.55 -0.82 -16.58
C ALA A 177 -50.18 -1.50 -15.35
N SER A 178 -49.44 -2.37 -14.65
CA SER A 178 -49.95 -3.17 -13.52
C SER A 178 -49.97 -2.43 -12.16
N GLY A 179 -49.47 -1.18 -12.08
CA GLY A 179 -49.42 -0.40 -10.84
C GLY A 179 -48.29 -0.78 -9.87
N TYR A 180 -47.48 -1.78 -10.22
CA TYR A 180 -46.24 -2.13 -9.52
C TYR A 180 -45.05 -1.37 -10.13
N VAL A 181 -44.13 -0.89 -9.30
CA VAL A 181 -42.86 -0.32 -9.78
C VAL A 181 -41.96 -1.49 -10.23
N PRO A 182 -41.59 -1.58 -11.52
CA PRO A 182 -40.70 -2.63 -11.99
C PRO A 182 -39.32 -2.48 -11.36
N VAL A 183 -38.71 -3.60 -10.97
CA VAL A 183 -37.38 -3.65 -10.35
C VAL A 183 -36.34 -3.09 -11.32
N GLU A 184 -36.55 -3.27 -12.62
CA GLU A 184 -35.74 -2.73 -13.71
C GLU A 184 -35.68 -1.20 -13.65
N MET A 185 -36.77 -0.53 -13.26
CA MET A 185 -36.80 0.92 -13.11
C MET A 185 -36.02 1.38 -11.88
N ILE A 186 -36.04 0.60 -10.80
CA ILE A 186 -35.23 0.86 -9.60
C ILE A 186 -33.74 0.65 -9.93
N LEU A 187 -33.40 -0.45 -10.59
CA LEU A 187 -32.02 -0.77 -10.96
C LEU A 187 -31.45 0.22 -11.98
N SER A 188 -32.25 0.72 -12.94
CA SER A 188 -31.77 1.71 -13.91
C SER A 188 -31.31 3.01 -13.25
N VAL A 189 -31.92 3.37 -12.12
CA VAL A 189 -31.50 4.51 -11.29
C VAL A 189 -30.34 4.13 -10.38
N LEU A 190 -30.42 3.00 -9.68
CA LEU A 190 -29.43 2.62 -8.68
C LEU A 190 -28.07 2.23 -9.27
N LEU A 191 -28.02 1.69 -10.48
CA LEU A 191 -26.76 1.27 -11.10
C LEU A 191 -25.80 2.45 -11.36
N PRO A 192 -26.20 3.55 -12.03
CA PRO A 192 -25.37 4.74 -12.14
C PRO A 192 -24.97 5.32 -10.78
N LEU A 193 -25.91 5.34 -9.81
CA LEU A 193 -25.64 5.82 -8.46
C LEU A 193 -24.58 4.95 -7.75
N ALA A 194 -24.64 3.63 -7.90
CA ALA A 194 -23.69 2.71 -7.32
C ALA A 194 -22.28 2.88 -7.92
N VAL A 195 -22.18 3.07 -9.25
CA VAL A 195 -20.91 3.35 -9.93
C VAL A 195 -20.32 4.68 -9.45
N MET A 196 -21.15 5.72 -9.33
CA MET A 196 -20.73 7.03 -8.81
C MET A 196 -20.26 6.91 -7.35
N ALA A 197 -21.04 6.26 -6.49
CA ALA A 197 -20.71 6.04 -5.08
C ALA A 197 -19.40 5.26 -4.91
N ALA A 198 -19.20 4.18 -5.68
CA ALA A 198 -17.96 3.40 -5.67
C ALA A 198 -16.74 4.25 -6.08
N SER A 199 -16.92 5.13 -7.08
CA SER A 199 -15.88 6.07 -7.54
C SER A 199 -15.54 7.13 -6.48
N VAL A 200 -16.56 7.66 -5.79
CA VAL A 200 -16.38 8.60 -4.67
C VAL A 200 -15.70 7.91 -3.48
N GLN A 201 -16.05 6.65 -3.21
CA GLN A 201 -15.42 5.88 -2.14
C GLN A 201 -13.96 5.57 -2.45
N LEU A 202 -13.63 5.30 -3.71
CA LEU A 202 -12.24 5.21 -4.16
C LEU A 202 -11.51 6.53 -3.91
N TYR A 203 -12.09 7.66 -4.31
CA TYR A 203 -11.50 8.99 -4.06
C TYR A 203 -11.18 9.21 -2.58
N ARG A 204 -12.16 8.97 -1.69
CA ARG A 204 -11.99 9.12 -0.24
C ARG A 204 -10.86 8.25 0.30
N THR A 205 -10.79 7.00 -0.16
CA THR A 205 -9.73 6.06 0.23
C THR A 205 -8.35 6.56 -0.21
N ILE A 206 -8.27 7.15 -1.41
CA ILE A 206 -7.02 7.72 -1.92
C ILE A 206 -6.59 8.94 -1.11
N VAL A 207 -7.49 9.89 -0.88
CA VAL A 207 -7.17 11.12 -0.14
C VAL A 207 -6.76 10.80 1.30
N ALA A 208 -7.53 9.95 2.00
CA ALA A 208 -7.19 9.53 3.35
C ALA A 208 -5.82 8.83 3.43
N ALA A 209 -5.46 8.06 2.40
CA ALA A 209 -4.14 7.44 2.33
C ALA A 209 -3.01 8.47 2.09
N GLN A 210 -3.27 9.54 1.33
CA GLN A 210 -2.30 10.60 1.07
C GLN A 210 -2.06 11.49 2.30
N GLU A 211 -3.13 11.87 3.01
CA GLU A 211 -3.04 12.74 4.19
C GLU A 211 -2.21 12.12 5.30
N ILE A 212 -2.32 10.80 5.50
CA ILE A 212 -1.51 10.07 6.49
C ILE A 212 -0.06 9.89 6.01
N ALA A 213 0.20 10.00 4.71
CA ALA A 213 1.47 9.57 4.15
C ALA A 213 2.57 10.63 4.14
N ILE A 214 2.22 11.92 4.13
CA ILE A 214 3.19 13.03 4.01
C ILE A 214 3.24 13.84 5.30
N ASP A 215 4.44 14.08 5.81
CA ASP A 215 4.66 14.97 6.94
C ASP A 215 4.41 16.44 6.50
N PRO A 216 3.52 17.18 7.18
CA PRO A 216 3.10 18.50 6.73
C PRO A 216 4.19 19.57 6.80
N LEU A 217 5.19 19.40 7.68
CA LEU A 217 6.31 20.32 7.81
C LEU A 217 7.34 20.04 6.71
N THR A 218 7.91 18.83 6.71
CA THR A 218 9.07 18.51 5.89
C THR A 218 8.73 18.09 4.45
N GLY A 219 7.49 17.67 4.20
CA GLY A 219 7.04 17.17 2.90
C GLY A 219 7.56 15.78 2.52
N VAL A 220 8.30 15.11 3.41
CA VAL A 220 8.73 13.71 3.25
C VAL A 220 7.70 12.75 3.82
N TYR A 221 7.95 11.43 3.76
CA TYR A 221 6.97 10.45 4.26
C TYR A 221 6.84 10.49 5.78
N THR A 222 5.66 10.19 6.30
CA THR A 222 5.44 10.02 7.75
C THR A 222 5.98 8.67 8.24
N ARG A 223 6.30 8.58 9.53
CA ARG A 223 6.65 7.31 10.19
C ARG A 223 5.67 6.18 9.90
N ALA A 224 4.37 6.46 9.99
CA ALA A 224 3.33 5.45 9.77
C ALA A 224 3.38 4.87 8.35
N PHE A 225 3.58 5.73 7.34
CA PHE A 225 3.72 5.29 5.95
C PHE A 225 5.06 4.58 5.72
N GLY A 226 6.13 5.10 6.30
CA GLY A 226 7.48 4.53 6.22
C GLY A 226 7.55 3.10 6.73
N MET A 227 6.89 2.79 7.85
CA MET A 227 6.84 1.45 8.42
C MET A 227 6.21 0.42 7.48
N GLU A 228 5.09 0.77 6.85
CA GLU A 228 4.42 -0.14 5.93
C GLU A 228 5.22 -0.31 4.63
N MET A 229 5.84 0.76 4.13
CA MET A 229 6.76 0.65 3.00
C MET A 229 8.00 -0.20 3.32
N LEU A 230 8.54 -0.11 4.54
CA LEU A 230 9.64 -0.97 4.96
C LEU A 230 9.22 -2.44 4.94
N ARG A 231 8.04 -2.76 5.47
CA ARG A 231 7.49 -4.13 5.46
C ARG A 231 7.39 -4.68 4.03
N LEU A 232 6.89 -3.89 3.08
CA LEU A 232 6.75 -4.29 1.68
C LEU A 232 8.09 -4.48 0.96
N ASN A 233 9.03 -3.55 1.16
CA ASN A 233 10.37 -3.66 0.62
C ASN A 233 11.11 -4.86 1.22
N PHE A 234 10.95 -5.11 2.52
CA PHE A 234 11.53 -6.27 3.19
C PHE A 234 11.04 -7.59 2.63
N GLU A 235 9.72 -7.76 2.47
CA GLU A 235 9.17 -8.96 1.85
C GLU A 235 9.66 -9.15 0.41
N THR A 236 9.76 -8.05 -0.34
CA THR A 236 10.22 -8.09 -1.73
C THR A 236 11.69 -8.46 -1.82
N ALA A 237 12.54 -7.85 -1.00
CA ALA A 237 13.96 -8.16 -0.89
C ALA A 237 14.19 -9.61 -0.46
N TYR A 238 13.41 -10.09 0.52
CA TYR A 238 13.45 -11.48 0.97
C TYR A 238 13.13 -12.46 -0.17
N ARG A 239 12.05 -12.22 -0.93
CA ARG A 239 11.67 -13.06 -2.08
C ARG A 239 12.72 -13.03 -3.20
N LYS A 240 13.31 -11.87 -3.48
CA LYS A 240 14.33 -11.70 -4.53
C LYS A 240 15.73 -12.11 -4.10
N ARG A 241 15.94 -12.36 -2.81
CA ARG A 241 17.27 -12.49 -2.19
C ARG A 241 18.17 -11.27 -2.49
N SER A 242 17.59 -10.08 -2.56
CA SER A 242 18.31 -8.83 -2.78
C SER A 242 18.59 -8.10 -1.46
N PRO A 243 19.64 -7.27 -1.38
CA PRO A 243 19.95 -6.54 -0.16
C PRO A 243 18.92 -5.42 0.07
N LEU A 244 18.75 -5.06 1.34
CA LEU A 244 17.89 -3.94 1.75
C LEU A 244 18.57 -3.25 2.92
N THR A 245 19.02 -2.03 2.70
CA THR A 245 19.63 -1.21 3.74
C THR A 245 18.64 -0.17 4.25
N VAL A 246 18.74 0.12 5.54
CA VAL A 246 18.05 1.24 6.19
C VAL A 246 19.10 2.13 6.84
N ALA A 247 18.91 3.44 6.72
CA ALA A 247 19.69 4.44 7.43
C ALA A 247 18.81 5.16 8.45
N PHE A 248 19.23 5.19 9.71
CA PHE A 248 18.65 6.05 10.73
C PHE A 248 19.49 7.33 10.81
N VAL A 249 18.86 8.49 10.74
CA VAL A 249 19.52 9.80 10.61
C VAL A 249 18.98 10.73 11.68
N ASP A 250 19.85 11.50 12.31
CA ASP A 250 19.49 12.45 13.34
C ASP A 250 20.30 13.74 13.15
N LEU A 251 19.63 14.90 13.19
CA LEU A 251 20.27 16.21 13.04
C LEU A 251 21.11 16.57 14.28
N ASP A 252 22.40 16.79 14.08
CA ASP A 252 23.32 17.05 15.18
C ASP A 252 23.00 18.37 15.91
N ASP A 253 23.00 18.31 17.25
CA ASP A 253 22.83 19.49 18.11
C ASP A 253 21.54 20.30 17.85
N PHE A 254 20.51 19.71 17.25
CA PHE A 254 19.29 20.43 16.84
C PHE A 254 18.55 21.10 18.02
N LYS A 255 18.57 20.48 19.21
CA LYS A 255 18.06 21.13 20.42
C LYS A 255 18.74 22.48 20.71
N LYS A 256 20.06 22.59 20.53
CA LYS A 256 20.80 23.85 20.73
C LYS A 256 20.33 24.92 19.74
N ILE A 257 19.97 24.54 18.52
CA ILE A 257 19.43 25.45 17.51
C ILE A 257 18.07 25.97 17.93
N ASN A 258 17.18 25.10 18.42
CA ASN A 258 15.89 25.53 18.96
C ASN A 258 16.06 26.46 20.17
N ASP A 259 16.97 26.12 21.08
CA ASP A 259 17.23 26.92 22.28
C ASP A 259 17.82 28.31 21.93
N GLN A 260 18.65 28.40 20.89
CA GLN A 260 19.31 29.65 20.47
C GLN A 260 18.46 30.53 19.54
N PHE A 261 17.74 29.95 18.59
CA PHE A 261 17.06 30.67 17.50
C PHE A 261 15.53 30.53 17.54
N GLY A 262 14.99 29.75 18.47
CA GLY A 262 13.56 29.48 18.62
C GLY A 262 13.05 28.37 17.69
N HIS A 263 11.88 27.81 18.05
CA HIS A 263 11.26 26.70 17.33
C HIS A 263 10.91 27.03 15.87
N ASP A 264 10.46 28.25 15.57
CA ASP A 264 10.15 28.67 14.20
C ASP A 264 11.37 28.58 13.27
N TYR A 265 12.58 28.79 13.82
CA TYR A 265 13.82 28.64 13.07
C TYR A 265 14.17 27.16 12.89
N GLY A 266 14.05 26.36 13.95
CA GLY A 266 14.22 24.90 13.87
C GLY A 266 13.29 24.25 12.85
N ASP A 267 12.02 24.67 12.79
CA ASP A 267 11.05 24.21 11.81
C ASP A 267 11.52 24.47 10.37
N ARG A 268 12.08 25.66 10.09
CA ARG A 268 12.67 25.97 8.77
C ARG A 268 13.86 25.07 8.44
N ILE A 269 14.70 24.76 9.43
CA ILE A 269 15.82 23.83 9.26
C ILE A 269 15.31 22.43 8.93
N LEU A 270 14.24 21.97 9.58
CA LEU A 270 13.60 20.68 9.28
C LEU A 270 12.97 20.66 7.88
N GLU A 271 12.29 21.74 7.48
CA GLU A 271 11.73 21.89 6.13
C GLU A 271 12.82 21.78 5.06
N GLU A 272 13.95 22.47 5.27
CA GLU A 272 15.08 22.47 4.34
C GLU A 272 15.80 21.10 4.33
N ALA A 273 16.02 20.49 5.49
CA ALA A 273 16.61 19.16 5.61
C ALA A 273 15.78 18.10 4.90
N GLY A 274 14.46 18.07 5.14
CA GLY A 274 13.56 17.13 4.46
C GLY A 274 13.56 17.31 2.95
N ARG A 275 13.54 18.57 2.48
CA ARG A 275 13.61 18.91 1.05
C ARG A 275 14.92 18.45 0.42
N ASN A 276 16.06 18.73 1.06
CA ASN A 276 17.38 18.38 0.57
C ASN A 276 17.58 16.86 0.53
N LEU A 277 17.18 16.14 1.58
CA LEU A 277 17.20 14.68 1.59
C LEU A 277 16.39 14.14 0.41
N ALA A 278 15.13 14.55 0.27
CA ALA A 278 14.26 14.01 -0.77
C ALA A 278 14.68 14.38 -2.22
N GLN A 279 15.47 15.44 -2.43
CA GLN A 279 16.02 15.78 -3.75
C GLN A 279 17.31 15.01 -4.09
N ARG A 280 18.10 14.62 -3.08
CA ARG A 280 19.41 14.00 -3.28
C ARG A 280 19.35 12.48 -3.41
N PHE A 281 18.28 11.85 -2.94
CA PHE A 281 18.03 10.42 -3.15
C PHE A 281 17.33 10.11 -4.48
N ARG A 282 17.48 8.88 -4.98
CA ARG A 282 16.75 8.43 -6.17
C ARG A 282 15.28 8.14 -5.83
N ARG A 283 14.43 8.09 -6.85
CA ARG A 283 12.99 7.85 -6.72
C ARG A 283 12.62 6.52 -6.02
N ALA A 284 13.50 5.54 -6.05
CA ALA A 284 13.28 4.24 -5.40
C ALA A 284 13.59 4.26 -3.89
N ASP A 285 14.38 5.23 -3.42
CA ASP A 285 14.68 5.40 -2.01
C ASP A 285 13.56 6.20 -1.35
N LEU A 286 13.33 5.93 -0.06
CA LEU A 286 12.24 6.54 0.69
C LEU A 286 12.83 7.31 1.87
N VAL A 287 12.57 8.61 1.90
CA VAL A 287 12.91 9.48 3.04
C VAL A 287 11.67 9.63 3.90
N ILE A 288 11.81 9.36 5.19
CA ILE A 288 10.73 9.34 6.17
C ILE A 288 11.13 10.21 7.35
N ARG A 289 10.24 11.06 7.83
CA ARG A 289 10.41 11.71 9.13
C ARG A 289 9.98 10.74 10.23
N TRP A 290 10.94 10.33 11.06
CA TRP A 290 10.72 9.34 12.09
C TRP A 290 10.12 9.96 13.37
N GLY A 291 10.64 11.11 13.80
CA GLY A 291 10.11 11.88 14.91
C GLY A 291 11.00 13.08 15.22
N GLY A 292 10.43 14.23 15.59
CA GLY A 292 11.23 15.43 15.90
C GLY A 292 12.21 15.82 14.78
N GLU A 293 13.51 15.63 15.06
CA GLU A 293 14.67 15.86 14.19
C GLU A 293 15.24 14.59 13.52
N GLU A 294 14.60 13.44 13.73
CA GLU A 294 15.03 12.13 13.24
C GLU A 294 14.38 11.80 11.89
N PHE A 295 15.18 11.23 11.00
CA PHE A 295 14.77 10.72 9.69
C PHE A 295 15.18 9.26 9.52
N LEU A 296 14.37 8.52 8.76
CA LEU A 296 14.66 7.17 8.32
C LEU A 296 14.76 7.15 6.79
N VAL A 297 15.79 6.52 6.25
CA VAL A 297 15.94 6.32 4.82
C VAL A 297 15.90 4.83 4.50
N ILE A 298 15.00 4.41 3.62
CA ILE A 298 14.94 3.04 3.11
C ILE A 298 15.63 3.01 1.75
N LEU A 299 16.60 2.10 1.59
CA LEU A 299 17.49 1.98 0.44
C LEU A 299 17.36 0.57 -0.17
N PRO A 300 16.36 0.32 -1.05
CA PRO A 300 16.14 -0.98 -1.65
C PRO A 300 17.27 -1.39 -2.60
N ASP A 301 17.60 -2.67 -2.66
CA ASP A 301 18.61 -3.21 -3.59
C ASP A 301 20.01 -2.54 -3.46
N LEU A 302 20.34 -2.06 -2.25
CA LEU A 302 21.67 -1.53 -1.90
C LEU A 302 22.28 -2.41 -0.80
N THR A 303 23.56 -2.74 -0.95
CA THR A 303 24.39 -3.35 0.10
C THR A 303 24.85 -2.29 1.10
N LEU A 304 25.37 -2.71 2.25
CA LEU A 304 25.84 -1.80 3.30
C LEU A 304 26.90 -0.81 2.78
N ASP A 305 27.93 -1.30 2.08
CA ASP A 305 29.00 -0.46 1.50
C ASP A 305 28.46 0.60 0.54
N ARG A 306 27.58 0.17 -0.39
CA ARG A 306 26.99 1.07 -1.39
C ARG A 306 26.04 2.07 -0.77
N ALA A 307 25.31 1.66 0.27
CA ALA A 307 24.47 2.56 1.04
C ALA A 307 25.32 3.61 1.77
N ASN A 308 26.47 3.22 2.33
CA ASN A 308 27.40 4.14 2.98
C ASN A 308 27.93 5.19 1.99
N ASP A 309 28.37 4.78 0.80
CA ASP A 309 28.80 5.72 -0.27
C ASP A 309 27.70 6.73 -0.62
N VAL A 310 26.45 6.26 -0.73
CA VAL A 310 25.29 7.10 -1.06
C VAL A 310 25.02 8.08 0.08
N MET A 311 24.98 7.58 1.32
CA MET A 311 24.72 8.40 2.50
C MET A 311 25.79 9.46 2.69
N HIS A 312 27.07 9.09 2.59
CA HIS A 312 28.17 10.04 2.66
C HIS A 312 28.03 11.16 1.62
N ARG A 313 27.75 10.80 0.35
CA ARG A 313 27.52 11.79 -0.71
C ARG A 313 26.31 12.70 -0.45
N VAL A 314 25.23 12.16 0.12
CA VAL A 314 24.00 12.92 0.39
C VAL A 314 24.18 13.86 1.58
N MET A 315 24.91 13.42 2.62
CA MET A 315 25.09 14.15 3.87
C MET A 315 26.24 15.17 3.81
N SER A 316 27.31 14.92 3.03
CA SER A 316 28.51 15.77 3.04
C SER A 316 28.29 17.26 2.75
N PRO A 317 27.34 17.70 1.89
CA PRO A 317 27.09 19.13 1.69
C PRO A 317 26.37 19.81 2.87
N GLY A 318 25.93 19.05 3.87
CA GLY A 318 25.01 19.49 4.91
C GLY A 318 23.55 19.51 4.44
N LEU A 319 22.62 19.47 5.39
CA LEU A 319 21.19 19.29 5.14
C LEU A 319 20.38 20.59 5.15
N ALA A 320 20.87 21.65 5.79
CA ALA A 320 20.24 22.97 5.77
C ALA A 320 21.27 24.07 5.99
N ALA A 321 21.00 25.29 5.55
CA ALA A 321 21.86 26.44 5.82
C ALA A 321 21.54 27.09 7.17
N LEU A 322 22.57 27.34 7.97
CA LEU A 322 22.45 28.03 9.27
C LEU A 322 22.73 29.54 9.10
N ALA A 323 22.16 30.36 9.99
CA ALA A 323 22.26 31.82 9.94
C ALA A 323 23.70 32.35 10.11
N ASN A 324 24.58 31.54 10.71
CA ASN A 324 26.00 31.83 10.91
C ASN A 324 26.87 31.41 9.71
N GLY A 325 26.27 31.01 8.59
CA GLY A 325 26.98 30.55 7.39
C GLY A 325 27.48 29.11 7.43
N MET A 326 27.24 28.38 8.54
CA MET A 326 27.49 26.94 8.62
C MET A 326 26.34 26.14 8.01
N THR A 327 26.51 24.82 7.90
CA THR A 327 25.44 23.92 7.48
C THR A 327 25.06 22.96 8.60
N GLN A 328 23.77 22.67 8.69
CA GLN A 328 23.24 21.64 9.58
C GLN A 328 23.79 20.27 9.16
N GLN A 329 24.51 19.62 10.07
CA GLN A 329 25.03 18.27 9.88
C GLN A 329 24.07 17.24 10.50
N ALA A 330 24.29 15.97 10.17
CA ALA A 330 23.52 14.87 10.71
C ALA A 330 24.41 13.64 10.90
N SER A 331 24.18 12.95 12.00
CA SER A 331 24.73 11.62 12.25
C SER A 331 23.78 10.58 11.68
N TYR A 332 24.32 9.47 11.17
CA TYR A 332 23.50 8.38 10.68
C TYR A 332 24.10 7.03 11.03
N GLY A 333 23.27 5.98 11.09
CA GLY A 333 23.68 4.59 11.28
C GLY A 333 22.99 3.70 10.25
N LEU A 334 23.68 2.65 9.81
CA LEU A 334 23.23 1.79 8.73
C LEU A 334 23.01 0.36 9.20
N ALA A 335 21.96 -0.30 8.69
CA ALA A 335 21.74 -1.73 8.87
C ALA A 335 21.26 -2.36 7.55
N GLU A 336 21.80 -3.52 7.20
CA GLU A 336 21.49 -4.24 5.96
C GLU A 336 20.97 -5.64 6.24
N ARG A 337 19.89 -6.02 5.56
CA ARG A 337 19.15 -7.25 5.83
C ARG A 337 20.00 -8.54 5.72
N ILE A 338 20.82 -8.69 4.69
CA ILE A 338 21.58 -9.92 4.41
C ILE A 338 22.83 -10.02 5.29
N GLU A 339 23.64 -8.97 5.29
CA GLU A 339 24.91 -8.84 5.98
C GLU A 339 24.73 -8.89 7.50
N ASP A 340 23.69 -8.21 8.02
CA ASP A 340 23.36 -8.26 9.45
C ASP A 340 22.42 -9.42 9.82
N ALA A 341 22.14 -10.33 8.87
CA ALA A 341 21.32 -11.54 9.06
C ALA A 341 19.93 -11.26 9.68
N ILE A 342 19.26 -10.19 9.25
CA ILE A 342 18.00 -9.74 9.83
C ILE A 342 16.80 -10.42 9.16
N SER A 343 15.95 -11.02 10.00
CA SER A 343 14.74 -11.74 9.60
C SER A 343 13.44 -10.94 9.75
N GLN A 344 13.48 -9.81 10.47
CA GLN A 344 12.29 -8.98 10.74
C GLN A 344 12.56 -7.49 10.43
N PRO A 345 11.59 -6.75 9.84
CA PRO A 345 11.80 -5.37 9.43
C PRO A 345 12.17 -4.40 10.56
N HIS A 346 11.59 -4.56 11.77
CA HIS A 346 11.85 -3.64 12.89
C HIS A 346 13.30 -3.69 13.37
N ASN A 347 13.90 -4.90 13.38
CA ASN A 347 15.30 -5.08 13.78
C ASN A 347 16.29 -4.31 12.88
N LEU A 348 15.93 -4.00 11.63
CA LEU A 348 16.76 -3.11 10.78
C LEU A 348 16.81 -1.69 11.34
N ILE A 349 15.66 -1.19 11.80
CA ILE A 349 15.57 0.16 12.35
C ILE A 349 16.31 0.21 13.68
N ASP A 350 16.06 -0.76 14.56
CA ASP A 350 16.67 -0.81 15.89
C ASP A 350 18.19 -0.90 15.81
N LEU A 351 18.73 -1.72 14.88
CA LEU A 351 20.18 -1.81 14.67
C LEU A 351 20.77 -0.53 14.05
N ALA A 352 20.07 0.10 13.11
CA ALA A 352 20.51 1.34 12.50
C ALA A 352 20.53 2.49 13.53
N ASP A 353 19.52 2.58 14.39
CA ASP A 353 19.43 3.55 15.49
C ASP A 353 20.58 3.33 16.51
N GLN A 354 20.81 2.09 16.93
CA GLN A 354 21.94 1.75 17.80
C GLN A 354 23.29 2.17 17.21
N ARG A 355 23.53 1.89 15.93
CA ARG A 355 24.76 2.28 15.23
C ARG A 355 24.92 3.80 15.11
N MET A 356 23.82 4.52 14.89
CA MET A 356 23.78 5.99 14.85
C MET A 356 24.12 6.57 16.23
N TYR A 357 23.53 6.01 17.28
CA TYR A 357 23.79 6.40 18.67
C TYR A 357 25.25 6.16 19.08
N ASP A 358 25.82 5.01 18.71
CA ASP A 358 27.22 4.69 18.96
C ASP A 358 28.18 5.64 18.23
N ALA A 359 27.85 6.04 17.00
CA ALA A 359 28.62 7.00 16.23
C ALA A 359 28.63 8.40 16.88
N LYS A 360 27.46 8.86 17.35
CA LYS A 360 27.35 10.11 18.12
C LYS A 360 28.22 10.08 19.37
N LYS A 361 28.23 8.95 20.10
CA LYS A 361 29.07 8.77 21.31
C LYS A 361 30.56 8.81 21.02
N ARG A 362 31.00 8.18 19.93
CA ARG A 362 32.42 8.17 19.55
C ARG A 362 32.92 9.50 19.00
N HIS A 363 32.01 10.42 18.66
CA HIS A 363 32.29 11.62 17.86
C HIS A 363 32.92 11.30 16.49
N ASP A 364 32.87 10.03 16.07
CA ASP A 364 33.33 9.56 14.77
C ASP A 364 32.22 9.83 13.75
N ARG A 365 32.28 11.01 13.13
CA ARG A 365 31.31 11.45 12.11
C ARG A 365 31.45 10.70 10.77
N GLU A 366 32.52 9.95 10.57
CA GLU A 366 32.94 9.46 9.24
C GLU A 366 33.23 7.94 9.15
N GLN A 367 33.14 7.17 10.25
CA GLN A 367 33.45 5.74 10.22
C GLN A 367 32.39 4.89 10.94
N ILE A 368 31.47 4.34 10.15
CA ILE A 368 30.57 3.27 10.59
C ILE A 368 30.60 2.19 9.53
N VAL A 369 31.71 1.46 9.49
CA VAL A 369 31.71 0.10 8.97
C VAL A 369 31.22 -0.78 10.12
N ALA A 370 30.35 -1.74 9.83
CA ALA A 370 30.01 -2.77 10.78
C ALA A 370 31.31 -3.48 11.18
N ASP A 371 31.73 -3.36 12.45
CA ASP A 371 32.49 -4.43 13.07
C ASP A 371 31.52 -5.61 13.17
N GLY A 372 31.41 -6.34 12.06
CA GLY A 372 30.68 -7.59 12.00
C GLY A 372 31.26 -8.52 13.06
N LEU A 373 30.39 -9.26 13.73
CA LEU A 373 30.69 -10.37 14.64
C LEU A 373 31.39 -11.57 13.92
N SER A 374 32.25 -11.30 12.93
CA SER A 374 33.14 -12.26 12.30
C SER A 374 34.57 -11.82 12.59
N GLY A 375 35.21 -12.49 13.55
CA GLY A 375 36.55 -12.17 14.05
C GLY A 375 37.65 -12.35 12.99
N ARG A 376 37.86 -11.32 12.15
CA ARG A 376 39.12 -11.12 11.43
C ARG A 376 39.55 -9.66 11.51
N LYS A 377 40.55 -9.40 12.36
CA LYS A 377 41.35 -8.18 12.35
C LYS A 377 41.99 -8.04 10.97
N VAL A 378 41.57 -7.05 10.18
CA VAL A 378 42.39 -6.55 9.08
C VAL A 378 43.52 -5.73 9.73
N ALA A 379 44.73 -6.26 9.67
CA ALA A 379 45.91 -5.58 10.17
C ALA A 379 46.11 -4.25 9.40
N LYS A 380 46.34 -3.15 10.13
CA LYS A 380 46.77 -1.89 9.54
C LYS A 380 48.02 -2.13 8.68
N PRO A 381 48.13 -1.57 7.46
CA PRO A 381 49.42 -1.54 6.77
C PRO A 381 50.33 -0.62 7.58
N VAL A 382 51.40 -1.20 8.13
CA VAL A 382 52.52 -0.46 8.71
C VAL A 382 53.11 0.41 7.61
N SER A 383 53.21 1.72 7.87
CA SER A 383 53.92 2.62 6.98
C SER A 383 55.42 2.30 7.01
N VAL A 384 55.88 1.55 6.01
CA VAL A 384 57.31 1.38 5.78
C VAL A 384 57.81 2.65 5.10
N LYS A 385 58.46 3.53 5.86
CA LYS A 385 59.37 4.54 5.30
C LYS A 385 60.50 3.79 4.59
N SER A 386 60.44 3.71 3.27
CA SER A 386 61.56 3.25 2.45
C SER A 386 62.56 4.39 2.27
N SER A 387 63.56 4.44 3.16
CA SER A 387 64.82 5.11 2.88
C SER A 387 65.88 4.05 2.64
N VAL A 388 66.18 3.74 1.37
CA VAL A 388 67.43 3.02 1.05
C VAL A 388 68.06 3.62 -0.19
N ARG A 389 69.26 4.16 0.04
CA ARG A 389 70.30 4.53 -0.92
C ARG A 389 70.76 3.31 -1.73
N ALA A 390 71.33 3.59 -2.89
CA ALA A 390 72.10 2.67 -3.71
C ALA A 390 73.07 1.82 -2.87
N ASP A 391 72.93 0.49 -2.94
CA ASP A 391 73.94 -0.38 -3.55
C ASP A 391 73.51 -1.86 -3.46
N GLY A 392 73.79 -2.58 -4.55
CA GLY A 392 73.31 -3.93 -4.76
C GLY A 392 73.97 -5.00 -3.88
N LYS A 393 73.19 -6.02 -3.54
CA LYS A 393 73.50 -7.45 -3.77
C LYS A 393 72.37 -8.31 -3.23
N ILE A 394 71.97 -9.27 -4.06
CA ILE A 394 71.01 -10.34 -3.76
C ILE A 394 71.69 -11.32 -2.82
N VAL A 395 71.06 -11.62 -1.67
CA VAL A 395 71.34 -12.85 -0.91
C VAL A 395 70.01 -13.42 -0.40
N ASN A 396 69.69 -14.61 -0.91
CA ASN A 396 68.63 -15.48 -0.42
C ASN A 396 68.93 -15.92 1.02
N GLN A 397 67.92 -15.99 1.90
CA GLN A 397 67.93 -16.94 3.01
C GLN A 397 66.52 -17.30 3.51
N THR A 398 66.42 -18.58 3.81
CA THR A 398 65.30 -19.46 4.19
C THR A 398 64.69 -19.20 5.57
N LEU A 399 63.36 -19.42 5.64
CA LEU A 399 62.52 -19.95 6.74
C LEU A 399 62.99 -19.81 8.20
N ASN A 400 62.16 -19.14 9.01
CA ASN A 400 61.46 -19.75 10.17
C ASN A 400 60.18 -18.98 10.49
#